data_AF-A0A7Y3U9J3-F1
#
_entry.id   AF-A0A7Y3U9J3-F1
#
_cell.length_a   1.000
_cell.length_b   1.000
_cell.length_c   1.000
_cell.angle_alpha   90.00
_cell.angle_beta   90.00
_cell.angle_gamma   90.00
#
_symmetry.space_group_name_H-M   'P 1'
#
loop_
_entity.id
_entity.type
_entity.pdbx_description
1 polymer ?
#
loop_
_entity_poly.entity_id
_entity_poly.type
_entity_poly.pdbx_seq_one_letter_code
_entity_poly.pdbx_strand_id
1 'polypeptide(L)'
;MRLHRQIMAARPYPGATKRADGFARLALGTLDAVTGLRRRDANRTAELRFVARLIDCEYWGGLRACRAYADRVRSVYAAERSVSDYPVTKLVIEQLARAMLIPDVVFCCSTAVRPDRLRDIERRLRASRANGDRVTFRIRGRARSTPIQRTIGGYWKMTPTLCKAVALARWVRLVPGWMQEESRYRRWVIDLTDRCAQELPEKASLWLEVMRQLSRVQGHGSHRVRSVRAARRAIDSVLELAAESAVATGPQPASGVSASGNPVPARGSKNAAGE
;
A
#
# COMPACT_ATOMS: atom_id res chain seq x y z
N MET A 1 -10.63 -15.79 8.46
CA MET A 1 -9.45 -16.65 8.18
C MET A 1 -9.79 -18.12 7.92
N ARG A 2 -10.52 -18.82 8.81
CA ARG A 2 -10.85 -20.26 8.64
C ARG A 2 -11.50 -20.59 7.27
N LEU A 3 -12.51 -19.82 6.88
CA LEU A 3 -13.20 -20.00 5.59
C LEU A 3 -12.25 -19.82 4.39
N HIS A 4 -11.38 -18.80 4.42
CA HIS A 4 -10.42 -18.59 3.33
C HIS A 4 -9.38 -19.72 3.25
N ARG A 5 -8.88 -20.22 4.39
CA ARG A 5 -8.00 -21.40 4.44
C ARG A 5 -8.67 -22.62 3.82
N GLN A 6 -9.92 -22.90 4.19
CA GLN A 6 -10.70 -24.01 3.63
C GLN A 6 -10.88 -23.86 2.11
N ILE A 7 -11.26 -22.67 1.64
CA ILE A 7 -11.42 -22.37 0.20
C ILE A 7 -10.09 -22.56 -0.55
N MET A 8 -8.96 -22.14 0.04
CA MET A 8 -7.64 -22.30 -0.58
C MET A 8 -7.20 -23.76 -0.62
N ALA A 9 -7.39 -24.50 0.47
CA ALA A 9 -7.00 -25.91 0.58
C ALA A 9 -7.83 -26.82 -0.34
N ALA A 10 -9.09 -26.47 -0.62
CA ALA A 10 -9.96 -27.20 -1.54
C ALA A 10 -9.65 -27.00 -3.03
N ARG A 11 -8.60 -26.23 -3.39
CA ARG A 11 -8.25 -26.00 -4.79
C ARG A 11 -7.49 -27.19 -5.40
N PRO A 12 -7.79 -27.58 -6.65
CA PRO A 12 -7.23 -28.77 -7.28
C PRO A 12 -5.85 -28.49 -7.90
N TYR A 13 -4.88 -28.00 -7.12
CA TYR A 13 -3.49 -27.89 -7.59
C TYR A 13 -2.49 -28.36 -6.53
N PRO A 14 -1.34 -28.93 -6.94
CA PRO A 14 -0.30 -29.39 -6.02
C PRO A 14 0.17 -28.28 -5.07
N GLY A 15 0.20 -28.56 -3.77
CA GLY A 15 0.67 -27.60 -2.75
C GLY A 15 -0.36 -26.57 -2.29
N ALA A 16 -1.65 -26.71 -2.65
CA ALA A 16 -2.73 -25.85 -2.17
C ALA A 16 -2.76 -25.74 -0.63
N THR A 17 -2.61 -26.86 0.10
CA THR A 17 -2.53 -26.89 1.57
C THR A 17 -1.33 -26.11 2.10
N LYS A 18 -0.12 -26.38 1.58
CA LYS A 18 1.11 -25.66 1.97
C LYS A 18 0.98 -24.16 1.76
N ARG A 19 0.35 -23.74 0.67
CA ARG A 19 0.07 -22.33 0.37
C ARG A 19 -0.97 -21.72 1.32
N ALA A 20 -2.05 -22.45 1.60
CA ALA A 20 -3.08 -22.02 2.56
C ALA A 20 -2.49 -21.84 3.97
N ASP A 21 -1.63 -22.77 4.40
CA ASP A 21 -0.94 -22.70 5.69
C ASP A 21 0.10 -21.59 5.73
N GLY A 22 0.85 -21.40 4.64
CA GLY A 22 1.77 -20.26 4.49
C GLY A 22 1.07 -18.91 4.58
N PHE A 23 -0.10 -18.78 3.93
CA PHE A 23 -0.94 -17.60 4.03
C PHE A 23 -1.47 -17.40 5.45
N ALA A 24 -2.02 -18.45 6.06
CA ALA A 24 -2.59 -18.37 7.41
C ALA A 24 -1.53 -17.97 8.44
N ARG A 25 -0.33 -18.56 8.40
CA ARG A 25 0.80 -18.19 9.26
C ARG A 25 1.22 -16.73 9.07
N LEU A 26 1.35 -16.29 7.81
CA LEU A 26 1.70 -14.89 7.52
C LEU A 26 0.64 -13.92 8.05
N ALA A 27 -0.64 -14.23 7.81
CA ALA A 27 -1.74 -13.37 8.19
C ALA A 27 -1.86 -13.25 9.72
N LEU A 28 -1.82 -14.38 10.44
CA LEU A 28 -1.88 -14.40 11.90
C LEU A 28 -0.65 -13.73 12.50
N GLY A 29 0.56 -14.09 12.08
CA GLY A 29 1.79 -13.47 12.59
C GLY A 29 1.86 -11.97 12.31
N THR A 30 1.28 -11.50 11.20
CA THR A 30 1.16 -10.06 10.94
C THR A 30 0.16 -9.40 11.87
N LEU A 31 -1.04 -9.98 12.03
CA LEU A 31 -2.07 -9.46 12.93
C LEU A 31 -1.59 -9.40 14.38
N ASP A 32 -0.80 -10.38 14.81
CA ASP A 32 -0.16 -10.40 16.14
C ASP A 32 0.91 -9.31 16.26
N ALA A 33 1.63 -8.99 15.17
CA ALA A 33 2.57 -7.87 15.16
C ALA A 33 1.87 -6.49 15.14
N VAL A 34 0.64 -6.40 14.63
CA VAL A 34 -0.13 -5.14 14.51
C VAL A 34 -1.33 -5.06 15.47
N THR A 35 -1.20 -5.63 16.67
CA THR A 35 -2.32 -5.75 17.65
C THR A 35 -3.00 -4.43 18.02
N GLY A 36 -2.29 -3.31 17.90
CA GLY A 36 -2.83 -1.97 18.14
C GLY A 36 -3.98 -1.61 17.20
N LEU A 37 -3.99 -2.16 15.97
CA LEU A 37 -5.10 -2.01 15.04
C LEU A 37 -6.40 -2.68 15.54
N ARG A 38 -6.29 -3.71 16.38
CA ARG A 38 -7.46 -4.41 16.96
C ARG A 38 -7.94 -3.78 18.26
N ARG A 39 -7.02 -3.21 19.05
CA ARG A 39 -7.32 -2.64 20.38
C ARG A 39 -7.84 -1.20 20.33
N ARG A 40 -7.35 -0.39 19.38
CA ARG A 40 -7.64 1.06 19.34
C ARG A 40 -8.68 1.45 18.28
N ASP A 41 -8.89 0.62 17.26
CA ASP A 41 -9.98 0.81 16.30
C ASP A 41 -11.28 0.22 16.86
N ALA A 42 -12.17 1.07 17.34
CA ALA A 42 -13.44 0.68 17.98
C ALA A 42 -14.28 -0.32 17.14
N ASN A 43 -14.15 -0.29 15.82
CA ASN A 43 -14.90 -1.15 14.90
C ASN A 43 -14.06 -2.25 14.24
N ARG A 44 -12.77 -2.39 14.60
CA ARG A 44 -11.81 -3.29 13.93
C ARG A 44 -11.77 -3.12 12.41
N THR A 45 -12.10 -1.93 11.93
CA THR A 45 -12.27 -1.67 10.49
C THR A 45 -10.94 -1.82 9.75
N ALA A 46 -9.85 -1.33 10.35
CA ALA A 46 -8.49 -1.43 9.83
C ALA A 46 -8.01 -2.88 9.75
N GLU A 47 -8.28 -3.69 10.78
CA GLU A 47 -7.97 -5.13 10.79
C GLU A 47 -8.68 -5.86 9.65
N LEU A 48 -10.00 -5.65 9.53
CA LEU A 48 -10.81 -6.28 8.49
C LEU A 48 -10.37 -5.85 7.08
N ARG A 49 -10.04 -4.57 6.90
CA ARG A 49 -9.48 -4.04 5.65
C ARG A 49 -8.13 -4.68 5.33
N PHE A 50 -7.22 -4.73 6.30
CA PHE A 50 -5.91 -5.39 6.13
C PHE A 50 -6.08 -6.84 5.68
N VAL A 51 -6.93 -7.61 6.37
CA VAL A 51 -7.23 -9.01 6.01
C VAL A 51 -7.79 -9.12 4.59
N ALA A 52 -8.76 -8.28 4.24
CA ALA A 52 -9.35 -8.29 2.90
C ALA A 52 -8.30 -7.99 1.82
N ARG A 53 -7.41 -7.02 2.06
CA ARG A 53 -6.33 -6.66 1.12
C ARG A 53 -5.25 -7.72 1.03
N LEU A 54 -4.90 -8.37 2.14
CA LEU A 54 -3.96 -9.48 2.16
C LEU A 54 -4.49 -10.66 1.32
N ILE A 55 -5.79 -10.96 1.43
CA ILE A 55 -6.47 -11.94 0.57
C ILE A 55 -6.38 -11.50 -0.89
N ASP A 56 -6.72 -10.25 -1.22
CA ASP A 56 -6.63 -9.77 -2.61
C ASP A 56 -5.20 -9.90 -3.17
N CYS A 57 -4.17 -9.64 -2.36
CA CYS A 57 -2.77 -9.86 -2.73
C CYS A 57 -2.43 -11.33 -3.00
N GLU A 58 -3.07 -12.28 -2.29
CA GLU A 58 -2.92 -13.72 -2.51
C GLU A 58 -3.42 -14.10 -3.90
N TYR A 59 -4.61 -13.61 -4.27
CA TYR A 59 -5.17 -13.85 -5.60
C TYR A 59 -4.33 -13.18 -6.69
N TRP A 60 -3.86 -11.95 -6.44
CA TRP A 60 -3.08 -11.20 -7.41
C TRP A 60 -1.69 -11.79 -7.62
N GLY A 61 -0.90 -11.95 -6.56
CA GLY A 61 0.54 -12.22 -6.62
C GLY A 61 0.98 -13.48 -5.86
N GLY A 62 0.05 -14.16 -5.20
CA GLY A 62 0.36 -15.27 -4.31
C GLY A 62 1.09 -14.83 -3.05
N LEU A 63 1.70 -15.79 -2.35
CA LEU A 63 2.31 -15.56 -1.05
C LEU A 63 3.43 -14.51 -1.07
N ARG A 64 4.17 -14.38 -2.20
CA ARG A 64 5.20 -13.34 -2.35
C ARG A 64 4.62 -11.94 -2.28
N ALA A 65 3.49 -11.68 -2.94
CA ALA A 65 2.83 -10.38 -2.86
C ALA A 65 2.20 -10.14 -1.48
N CYS A 66 1.64 -11.17 -0.85
CA CYS A 66 1.14 -11.06 0.53
C CYS A 66 2.26 -10.65 1.49
N ARG A 67 3.44 -11.28 1.40
CA ARG A 67 4.59 -10.95 2.26
C ARG A 67 5.03 -9.51 2.04
N ALA A 68 5.29 -9.12 0.79
CA ALA A 68 5.72 -7.77 0.46
C ALA A 68 4.75 -6.67 0.92
N TYR A 69 3.44 -6.97 0.92
CA TYR A 69 2.40 -6.09 1.47
C TYR A 69 2.43 -6.06 3.00
N ALA A 70 2.41 -7.24 3.63
CA ALA A 70 2.39 -7.38 5.09
C ALA A 70 3.62 -6.76 5.75
N ASP A 71 4.81 -6.99 5.19
CA ASP A 71 6.07 -6.48 5.75
C ASP A 71 6.10 -4.95 5.76
N ARG A 72 5.58 -4.30 4.71
CA ARG A 72 5.49 -2.83 4.64
C ARG A 72 4.48 -2.25 5.62
N VAL A 73 3.30 -2.87 5.72
CA VAL A 73 2.30 -2.47 6.72
C VAL A 73 2.87 -2.60 8.13
N ARG A 74 3.61 -3.69 8.42
CA ARG A 74 4.31 -3.87 9.70
C ARG A 74 5.36 -2.80 9.95
N SER A 75 6.14 -2.45 8.92
CA SER A 75 7.18 -1.41 9.01
C SER A 75 6.59 -0.06 9.41
N VAL A 76 5.56 0.39 8.68
CA VAL A 76 4.86 1.66 8.99
C VAL A 76 4.20 1.60 10.37
N TYR A 77 3.52 0.51 10.70
CA TYR A 77 2.87 0.34 12.00
C TYR A 77 3.88 0.41 13.16
N ALA A 78 5.04 -0.21 13.00
CA ALA A 78 6.10 -0.20 14.01
C ALA A 78 6.65 1.22 14.21
N ALA A 79 6.84 1.99 13.13
CA ALA A 79 7.33 3.36 13.18
C ALA A 79 6.28 4.35 13.73
N GLU A 80 4.98 4.08 13.54
CA GLU A 80 3.89 4.93 14.03
C GLU A 80 3.48 4.65 15.49
N ARG A 81 4.19 3.77 16.22
CA ARG A 81 3.75 3.25 17.53
C ARG A 81 3.46 4.33 18.59
N SER A 82 4.10 5.48 18.51
CA SER A 82 3.91 6.62 19.41
C SER A 82 2.66 7.46 19.11
N VAL A 83 2.07 7.34 17.92
CA VAL A 83 0.89 8.11 17.50
C VAL A 83 -0.39 7.40 17.91
N SER A 84 -1.36 8.15 18.43
CA SER A 84 -2.67 7.59 18.76
C SER A 84 -3.39 7.10 17.50
N ASP A 85 -4.06 5.96 17.60
CA ASP A 85 -4.97 5.40 16.60
C ASP A 85 -4.40 5.09 15.18
N TYR A 86 -3.09 5.17 14.98
CA TYR A 86 -2.39 4.75 13.74
C TYR A 86 -2.98 5.31 12.42
N PRO A 87 -3.24 6.62 12.31
CA PRO A 87 -3.90 7.20 11.15
C PRO A 87 -3.16 6.98 9.82
N VAL A 88 -1.83 7.01 9.82
CA VAL A 88 -0.99 6.78 8.64
C VAL A 88 -1.08 5.32 8.22
N THR A 89 -0.93 4.38 9.16
CA THR A 89 -1.04 2.94 8.90
C THR A 89 -2.38 2.59 8.28
N LYS A 90 -3.48 3.16 8.80
CA LYS A 90 -4.83 2.95 8.25
C LYS A 90 -4.94 3.37 6.78
N LEU A 91 -4.33 4.48 6.40
CA LEU A 91 -4.29 4.93 5.01
C LEU A 91 -3.37 4.06 4.16
N VAL A 92 -2.19 3.70 4.67
CA VAL A 92 -1.22 2.84 3.98
C VAL A 92 -1.84 1.48 3.64
N ILE A 93 -2.59 0.86 4.55
CA ILE A 93 -3.29 -0.41 4.29
C ILE A 93 -4.10 -0.36 2.99
N GLU A 94 -4.87 0.70 2.78
CA GLU A 94 -5.69 0.85 1.58
C GLU A 94 -4.88 1.30 0.36
N GLN A 95 -4.00 2.30 0.50
CA GLN A 95 -3.27 2.87 -0.64
C GLN A 95 -2.22 1.91 -1.19
N LEU A 96 -1.47 1.25 -0.32
CA LEU A 96 -0.49 0.25 -0.72
C LEU A 96 -1.17 -0.92 -1.43
N ALA A 97 -2.31 -1.38 -0.93
CA ALA A 97 -3.06 -2.45 -1.57
C ALA A 97 -3.55 -2.03 -2.96
N ARG A 98 -4.14 -0.83 -3.11
CA ARG A 98 -4.57 -0.30 -4.41
C ARG A 98 -3.43 -0.18 -5.43
N ALA A 99 -2.22 0.15 -4.96
CA ALA A 99 -1.05 0.26 -5.80
C ALA A 99 -0.46 -1.11 -6.18
N MET A 100 -0.40 -2.04 -5.23
CA MET A 100 0.10 -3.41 -5.48
C MET A 100 -0.84 -4.23 -6.35
N LEU A 101 -2.15 -4.07 -6.14
CA LEU A 101 -3.21 -4.74 -6.89
C LEU A 101 -3.48 -3.99 -8.20
N ILE A 102 -2.60 -4.20 -9.17
CA ILE A 102 -2.81 -3.68 -10.52
C ILE A 102 -4.09 -4.35 -11.07
N PRO A 103 -5.15 -3.57 -11.37
CA PRO A 103 -6.44 -4.10 -11.81
C PRO A 103 -6.35 -4.49 -13.29
N ASP A 104 -5.56 -5.52 -13.57
CA ASP A 104 -5.40 -6.09 -14.90
C ASP A 104 -6.50 -7.09 -15.23
N VAL A 105 -6.62 -7.42 -16.53
CA VAL A 105 -7.65 -8.37 -16.98
C VAL A 105 -7.47 -9.71 -16.26
N VAL A 106 -6.23 -10.15 -16.02
CA VAL A 106 -5.92 -11.36 -15.25
C VAL A 106 -6.49 -11.30 -13.83
N PHE A 107 -6.31 -10.19 -13.12
CA PHE A 107 -6.81 -9.98 -11.77
C PHE A 107 -8.32 -9.81 -11.71
N CYS A 108 -8.91 -9.08 -12.67
CA CYS A 108 -10.35 -8.95 -12.81
C CYS A 108 -10.99 -10.31 -13.04
N CYS A 109 -10.43 -11.12 -13.96
CA CYS A 109 -10.87 -12.49 -14.21
C CYS A 109 -10.72 -13.37 -12.97
N SER A 110 -9.54 -13.36 -12.33
CA SER A 110 -9.28 -14.19 -11.15
C SER A 110 -10.20 -13.85 -9.98
N THR A 111 -10.54 -12.57 -9.83
CA THR A 111 -11.49 -12.09 -8.83
C THR A 111 -12.93 -12.41 -9.19
N ALA A 112 -13.31 -12.35 -10.47
CA ALA A 112 -14.66 -12.67 -10.93
C ALA A 112 -15.00 -14.16 -10.76
N VAL A 113 -14.02 -15.06 -10.96
CA VAL A 113 -14.22 -16.51 -10.83
C VAL A 113 -14.01 -17.04 -9.42
N ARG A 114 -13.85 -16.16 -8.43
CA ARG A 114 -13.72 -16.51 -7.02
C ARG A 114 -14.95 -17.27 -6.52
N PRO A 115 -14.82 -18.45 -5.89
CA PRO A 115 -15.97 -19.21 -5.41
C PRO A 115 -16.86 -18.42 -4.45
N ASP A 116 -16.26 -17.64 -3.56
CA ASP A 116 -16.95 -16.76 -2.62
C ASP A 116 -17.77 -15.69 -3.34
N ARG A 117 -17.15 -14.94 -4.26
CA ARG A 117 -17.85 -13.90 -5.03
C ARG A 117 -18.90 -14.47 -5.99
N LEU A 118 -18.62 -15.62 -6.57
CA LEU A 118 -19.50 -16.26 -7.54
C LEU A 118 -20.80 -16.71 -6.86
N ARG A 119 -20.71 -17.29 -5.67
CA ARG A 119 -21.87 -17.61 -4.82
C ARG A 119 -22.64 -16.35 -4.43
N ASP A 120 -21.95 -15.27 -4.07
CA ASP A 120 -22.61 -14.00 -3.75
C ASP A 120 -23.36 -13.42 -4.95
N ILE A 121 -22.76 -13.48 -6.14
CA ILE A 121 -23.37 -13.01 -7.39
C ILE A 121 -24.57 -13.87 -7.77
N GLU A 122 -24.44 -15.19 -7.70
CA GLU A 122 -25.54 -16.14 -7.97
C GLU A 122 -26.72 -15.88 -7.02
N ARG A 123 -26.46 -15.68 -5.73
CA ARG A 123 -27.49 -15.31 -4.74
C ARG A 123 -28.16 -13.98 -5.06
N ARG A 124 -27.38 -12.94 -5.39
CA ARG A 124 -27.92 -11.59 -5.72
C ARG A 124 -28.78 -11.59 -6.97
N LEU A 125 -28.37 -12.35 -7.98
CA LEU A 125 -29.09 -12.46 -9.25
C LEU A 125 -30.21 -13.50 -9.21
N ARG A 126 -30.38 -14.21 -8.08
CA ARG A 126 -31.28 -15.37 -7.95
C ARG A 126 -31.07 -16.41 -9.07
N ALA A 127 -29.84 -16.51 -9.56
CA ALA A 127 -29.48 -17.42 -10.64
C ALA A 127 -29.14 -18.80 -10.06
N SER A 128 -29.65 -19.86 -10.67
CA SER A 128 -29.38 -21.25 -10.29
C SER A 128 -28.74 -21.99 -11.45
N ARG A 129 -27.52 -22.49 -11.25
CA ARG A 129 -26.86 -23.35 -12.25
C ARG A 129 -27.62 -24.65 -12.49
N ALA A 130 -28.32 -25.16 -11.48
CA ALA A 130 -29.16 -26.35 -11.61
C ALA A 130 -30.30 -26.13 -12.61
N ASN A 131 -30.75 -24.88 -12.77
CA ASN A 131 -31.81 -24.49 -13.70
C ASN A 131 -31.28 -24.15 -15.10
N GLY A 132 -29.96 -24.28 -15.34
CA GLY A 132 -29.32 -23.93 -16.61
C GLY A 132 -28.88 -22.46 -16.75
N ASP A 133 -29.04 -21.64 -15.70
CA ASP A 133 -28.67 -20.22 -15.75
C ASP A 133 -27.16 -20.03 -15.97
N ARG A 134 -26.81 -19.06 -16.84
CA ARG A 134 -25.41 -18.73 -17.17
C ARG A 134 -25.06 -17.31 -16.76
N VAL A 135 -24.14 -17.18 -15.81
CA VAL A 135 -23.55 -15.89 -15.45
C VAL A 135 -22.46 -15.54 -16.47
N THR A 136 -22.60 -14.38 -17.13
CA THR A 136 -21.56 -13.84 -18.03
C THR A 136 -20.98 -12.56 -17.43
N PHE A 137 -19.66 -12.39 -17.56
CA PHE A 137 -18.96 -11.23 -17.04
C PHE A 137 -18.67 -10.25 -18.16
N ARG A 138 -18.91 -8.96 -17.90
CA ARG A 138 -18.49 -7.89 -18.80
C ARG A 138 -17.27 -7.21 -18.20
N ILE A 139 -16.09 -7.56 -18.69
CA ILE A 139 -14.83 -7.01 -18.22
C ILE A 139 -14.42 -5.88 -19.15
N ARG A 140 -14.28 -4.67 -18.60
CA ARG A 140 -13.73 -3.54 -19.34
C ARG A 140 -12.21 -3.65 -19.33
N GLY A 141 -11.64 -3.92 -20.49
CA GLY A 141 -10.19 -4.05 -20.68
C GLY A 141 -9.66 -2.88 -21.51
N ARG A 142 -8.53 -2.33 -21.11
CA ARG A 142 -7.77 -1.41 -21.95
C ARG A 142 -6.35 -1.94 -22.05
N ALA A 143 -6.02 -2.51 -23.21
CA ALA A 143 -4.67 -2.93 -23.51
C ALA A 143 -4.01 -1.80 -24.30
N ARG A 144 -2.92 -1.25 -23.75
CA ARG A 144 -2.01 -0.41 -24.51
C ARG A 144 -0.84 -1.29 -24.91
N SER A 145 -0.72 -1.61 -26.19
CA SER A 145 0.49 -2.26 -26.67
C SER A 145 1.52 -1.18 -26.94
N THR A 146 2.67 -1.29 -26.28
CA THR A 146 3.83 -0.41 -26.49
C THR A 146 4.33 -0.40 -27.95
N PRO A 147 4.37 -1.52 -28.70
CA PRO A 147 4.93 -1.49 -30.06
C PRO A 147 4.04 -0.75 -31.09
N ILE A 148 2.73 -0.62 -30.86
CA ILE A 148 1.81 -0.04 -31.86
C ILE A 148 1.29 1.33 -31.41
N GLN A 149 1.61 1.77 -30.18
CA GLN A 149 1.03 2.96 -29.50
C GLN A 149 -0.51 3.06 -29.53
N ARG A 150 -1.21 2.08 -30.12
CA ARG A 150 -2.65 2.01 -30.17
C ARG A 150 -3.18 1.57 -28.83
N THR A 151 -4.21 2.28 -28.40
CA THR A 151 -4.90 1.95 -27.17
C THR A 151 -6.17 1.18 -27.54
N ILE A 152 -6.13 -0.13 -27.44
CA ILE A 152 -7.31 -0.97 -27.66
C ILE A 152 -8.13 -0.96 -26.37
N GLY A 153 -9.14 -0.09 -26.35
CA GLY A 153 -10.15 -0.04 -25.30
C GLY A 153 -11.39 -0.80 -25.76
N GLY A 154 -11.89 -1.72 -24.93
CA GLY A 154 -13.07 -2.50 -25.29
C GLY A 154 -13.78 -3.14 -24.10
N TYR A 155 -15.01 -3.55 -24.32
CA TYR A 155 -15.75 -4.42 -23.42
C TYR A 155 -15.62 -5.85 -23.90
N TRP A 156 -15.13 -6.71 -23.02
CA TRP A 156 -14.98 -8.13 -23.28
C TRP A 156 -16.09 -8.85 -22.53
N LYS A 157 -16.98 -9.52 -23.28
CA LYS A 157 -17.91 -10.47 -22.68
C LYS A 157 -17.15 -11.76 -22.47
N MET A 158 -16.96 -12.16 -21.21
CA MET A 158 -16.22 -13.35 -20.85
C MET A 158 -17.12 -14.31 -20.08
N THR A 159 -17.10 -15.58 -20.49
CA THR A 159 -17.71 -16.65 -19.73
C THR A 159 -16.84 -16.99 -18.50
N PRO A 160 -17.39 -17.64 -17.46
CA PRO A 160 -16.60 -18.06 -16.30
C PRO A 160 -15.42 -18.96 -16.70
N THR A 161 -15.59 -19.81 -17.72
CA THR A 161 -14.53 -20.67 -18.26
C THR A 161 -13.41 -19.85 -18.89
N LEU A 162 -13.75 -18.85 -19.71
CA LEU A 162 -12.75 -17.95 -20.31
C LEU A 162 -12.03 -17.13 -19.23
N CYS A 163 -12.75 -16.62 -18.22
CA CYS A 163 -12.13 -15.94 -17.09
C CYS A 163 -11.16 -16.85 -16.31
N LYS A 164 -11.50 -18.13 -16.12
CA LYS A 164 -10.59 -19.10 -15.49
C LYS A 164 -9.31 -19.28 -16.31
N ALA A 165 -9.43 -19.44 -17.63
CA ALA A 165 -8.27 -19.55 -18.52
C ALA A 165 -7.38 -18.29 -18.46
N VAL A 166 -7.98 -17.10 -18.52
CA VAL A 166 -7.24 -15.82 -18.41
C VAL A 166 -6.60 -15.65 -17.04
N ALA A 167 -7.25 -16.10 -15.96
CA ALA A 167 -6.69 -16.07 -14.60
C ALA A 167 -5.45 -16.96 -14.45
N LEU A 168 -5.34 -18.03 -15.25
CA LEU A 168 -4.16 -18.91 -15.30
C LEU A 168 -3.03 -18.29 -16.14
N ALA A 169 -3.35 -17.42 -17.10
CA ALA A 169 -2.40 -16.74 -17.97
C ALA A 169 -1.62 -15.59 -17.28
N ARG A 170 -1.09 -15.84 -16.07
CA ARG A 170 -0.32 -14.86 -15.28
C ARG A 170 0.99 -14.45 -15.97
N TRP A 171 1.50 -15.30 -16.86
CA TRP A 171 2.69 -15.04 -17.67
C TRP A 171 2.55 -13.81 -18.58
N VAL A 172 1.32 -13.38 -18.91
CA VAL A 172 1.06 -12.16 -19.69
C VAL A 172 1.66 -10.92 -19.00
N ARG A 173 1.80 -10.95 -17.67
CA ARG A 173 2.43 -9.87 -16.90
C ARG A 173 3.95 -9.76 -17.10
N LEU A 174 4.57 -10.76 -17.72
CA LEU A 174 6.00 -10.75 -18.06
C LEU A 174 6.26 -10.09 -19.42
N VAL A 175 5.20 -9.84 -20.22
CA VAL A 175 5.35 -9.20 -21.53
C VAL A 175 5.91 -7.79 -21.35
N PRO A 176 7.04 -7.45 -22.01
CA PRO A 176 7.59 -6.11 -21.95
C PRO A 176 6.56 -5.07 -22.39
N GLY A 177 6.42 -3.99 -21.62
CA GLY A 177 5.40 -2.99 -21.93
C GLY A 177 4.05 -3.20 -21.25
N TRP A 178 3.77 -4.42 -20.75
CA TRP A 178 2.51 -4.71 -20.07
C TRP A 178 2.37 -3.85 -18.82
N MET A 179 1.39 -2.93 -18.84
CA MET A 179 1.04 -2.09 -17.69
C MET A 179 2.23 -1.35 -17.07
N GLN A 180 3.09 -0.77 -17.92
CA GLN A 180 4.26 0.00 -17.46
C GLN A 180 3.86 1.16 -16.56
N GLU A 181 2.79 1.88 -16.89
CA GLU A 181 2.31 3.04 -16.12
C GLU A 181 1.82 2.62 -14.73
N GLU A 182 1.05 1.54 -14.65
CA GLU A 182 0.60 0.98 -13.37
C GLU A 182 1.77 0.42 -12.56
N SER A 183 2.76 -0.18 -13.22
CA SER A 183 3.98 -0.67 -12.57
C SER A 183 4.87 0.47 -12.05
N ARG A 184 4.93 1.61 -12.76
CA ARG A 184 5.58 2.85 -12.30
C ARG A 184 4.85 3.43 -11.09
N TYR A 185 3.51 3.49 -11.15
CA TYR A 185 2.69 3.93 -10.01
C TYR A 185 2.91 3.04 -8.78
N ARG A 186 2.88 1.72 -8.96
CA ARG A 186 3.15 0.75 -7.87
C ARG A 186 4.50 0.98 -7.22
N ARG A 187 5.57 1.10 -8.02
CA ARG A 187 6.93 1.35 -7.51
C ARG A 187 6.97 2.64 -6.70
N TRP A 188 6.41 3.72 -7.24
CA TRP A 188 6.40 5.01 -6.54
C TRP A 188 5.65 4.97 -5.20
N VAL A 189 4.50 4.30 -5.12
CA VAL A 189 3.77 4.15 -3.85
C VAL A 189 4.55 3.28 -2.86
N ILE A 190 5.21 2.23 -3.35
CA ILE A 190 6.11 1.41 -2.53
C ILE A 190 7.23 2.28 -1.96
N ASP A 191 7.92 3.05 -2.80
CA ASP A 191 9.02 3.92 -2.37
C ASP A 191 8.55 4.98 -1.38
N LEU A 192 7.37 5.57 -1.59
CA LEU A 192 6.77 6.50 -0.63
C LEU A 192 6.44 5.83 0.72
N THR A 193 5.93 4.60 0.68
CA THR A 193 5.61 3.85 1.90
C THR A 193 6.89 3.48 2.66
N ASP A 194 7.94 3.11 1.94
CA ASP A 194 9.23 2.74 2.52
C ASP A 194 9.91 3.97 3.15
N ARG A 195 9.86 5.16 2.51
CA ARG A 195 10.30 6.44 3.12
C ARG A 195 9.47 6.85 4.32
N CYS A 196 8.14 6.69 4.23
CA CYS A 196 7.22 6.97 5.33
C CYS A 196 7.59 6.17 6.59
N ALA A 197 7.92 4.88 6.44
CA ALA A 197 8.35 4.06 7.57
C ALA A 197 9.68 4.50 8.19
N GLN A 198 10.57 5.15 7.43
CA GLN A 198 11.88 5.60 7.90
C GLN A 198 11.81 6.94 8.64
N GLU A 199 10.94 7.85 8.21
CA GLU A 199 10.82 9.20 8.78
C GLU A 199 9.76 9.33 9.88
N LEU A 200 9.04 8.25 10.17
CA LEU A 200 8.16 8.14 11.33
C LEU A 200 8.98 7.78 12.58
N PRO A 201 8.68 8.39 13.75
CA PRO A 201 7.51 9.23 14.04
C PRO A 201 7.70 10.73 13.81
N GLU A 202 8.92 11.21 13.53
CA GLU A 202 9.28 12.64 13.52
C GLU A 202 8.39 13.48 12.60
N LYS A 203 8.06 12.95 11.42
CA LYS A 203 7.26 13.66 10.40
C LYS A 203 5.85 13.09 10.23
N ALA A 204 5.22 12.66 11.32
CA ALA A 204 3.91 12.00 11.27
C ALA A 204 2.81 12.84 10.59
N SER A 205 2.73 14.14 10.88
CA SER A 205 1.74 15.05 10.28
C SER A 205 1.93 15.20 8.76
N LEU A 206 3.19 15.34 8.32
CA LEU A 206 3.56 15.40 6.91
C LEU A 206 3.12 14.13 6.17
N TRP A 207 3.50 12.97 6.70
CA TRP A 207 3.19 11.69 6.06
C TRP A 207 1.70 11.37 6.08
N LEU A 208 0.96 11.80 7.10
CA LEU A 208 -0.49 11.73 7.11
C LEU A 208 -1.08 12.52 5.94
N GLU A 209 -0.60 13.74 5.68
CA GLU A 209 -1.07 14.56 4.57
C GLU A 209 -0.68 13.97 3.21
N VAL A 210 0.55 13.48 3.06
CA VAL A 210 1.00 12.76 1.85
C VAL A 210 0.09 11.56 1.56
N MET A 211 -0.24 10.75 2.57
CA MET A 211 -1.11 9.59 2.40
C MET A 211 -2.57 9.98 2.11
N ARG A 212 -3.05 11.12 2.63
CA ARG A 212 -4.36 11.69 2.26
C ARG A 212 -4.38 12.14 0.81
N GLN A 213 -3.35 12.83 0.33
CA GLN A 213 -3.25 13.20 -1.09
C GLN A 213 -3.19 11.95 -1.97
N LEU A 214 -2.46 10.92 -1.56
CA LEU A 214 -2.42 9.64 -2.26
C LEU A 214 -3.81 8.98 -2.34
N SER A 215 -4.63 9.11 -1.29
CA SER A 215 -6.00 8.56 -1.27
C SER A 215 -6.95 9.16 -2.30
N ARG A 216 -6.63 10.36 -2.82
CA ARG A 216 -7.37 11.02 -3.90
C ARG A 216 -7.12 10.40 -5.26
N VAL A 217 -6.10 9.54 -5.41
CA VAL A 217 -5.88 8.77 -6.64
C VAL A 217 -7.03 7.80 -6.84
N GLN A 218 -7.81 8.02 -7.89
CA GLN A 218 -8.99 7.24 -8.22
C GLN A 218 -8.97 6.74 -9.68
N GLY A 219 -9.87 5.81 -9.95
CA GLY A 219 -10.11 5.31 -11.30
C GLY A 219 -9.10 4.25 -11.78
N HIS A 220 -9.20 3.96 -13.07
CA HIS A 220 -8.49 2.88 -13.76
C HIS A 220 -7.96 3.40 -15.10
N GLY A 221 -6.85 2.85 -15.60
CA GLY A 221 -6.26 3.22 -16.88
C GLY A 221 -5.94 4.72 -17.01
N SER A 222 -6.40 5.38 -18.09
CA SER A 222 -6.07 6.80 -18.36
C SER A 222 -6.57 7.78 -17.29
N HIS A 223 -7.71 7.51 -16.65
CA HIS A 223 -8.19 8.34 -15.55
C HIS A 223 -7.24 8.24 -14.35
N ARG A 224 -6.75 7.02 -14.07
CA ARG A 224 -5.74 6.81 -13.03
C ARG A 224 -4.47 7.58 -13.36
N VAL A 225 -3.95 7.50 -14.58
CA VAL A 225 -2.73 8.23 -14.98
C VAL A 225 -2.86 9.74 -14.73
N ARG A 226 -3.99 10.35 -15.11
CA ARG A 226 -4.24 11.78 -14.82
C ARG A 226 -4.27 12.06 -13.31
N SER A 227 -5.01 11.24 -12.55
CA SER A 227 -5.09 11.39 -11.09
C SER A 227 -3.74 11.17 -10.39
N VAL A 228 -2.91 10.25 -10.89
CA VAL A 228 -1.56 9.97 -10.36
C VAL A 228 -0.64 11.15 -10.62
N ARG A 229 -0.68 11.76 -11.80
CA ARG A 229 0.12 12.97 -12.08
C ARG A 229 -0.30 14.14 -11.20
N ALA A 230 -1.60 14.34 -11.01
CA ALA A 230 -2.11 15.37 -10.11
C ALA A 230 -1.68 15.11 -8.66
N ALA A 231 -1.82 13.88 -8.18
CA ALA A 231 -1.41 13.49 -6.83
C ALA A 231 0.10 13.60 -6.62
N ARG A 232 0.91 13.27 -7.63
CA ARG A 232 2.37 13.47 -7.59
C ARG A 232 2.71 14.93 -7.36
N ARG A 233 2.20 15.84 -8.19
CA ARG A 233 2.43 17.28 -8.03
C ARG A 233 2.00 17.76 -6.65
N ALA A 234 0.83 17.35 -6.17
CA ALA A 234 0.35 17.73 -4.84
C ALA A 234 1.25 17.21 -3.71
N ILE A 235 1.74 15.97 -3.82
CA ILE A 235 2.66 15.38 -2.84
C ILE A 235 4.02 16.08 -2.90
N ASP A 236 4.55 16.33 -4.10
CA ASP A 236 5.84 16.99 -4.31
C ASP A 236 5.80 18.40 -3.69
N SER A 237 4.73 19.18 -3.92
CA SER A 237 4.55 20.48 -3.27
C SER A 237 4.47 20.40 -1.74
N VAL A 238 3.82 19.37 -1.18
CA VAL A 238 3.77 19.17 0.28
C VAL A 238 5.15 18.85 0.85
N LEU A 239 5.97 18.08 0.12
CA LEU A 239 7.34 17.74 0.52
C LEU A 239 8.29 18.94 0.39
N GLU A 240 8.14 19.76 -0.66
CA GLU A 240 8.91 20.99 -0.87
C GLU A 240 8.65 22.01 0.23
N LEU A 241 7.39 22.31 0.55
CA LEU A 241 7.02 23.23 1.63
C LEU A 241 7.56 22.77 2.99
N ALA A 242 7.58 21.46 3.24
CA ALA A 242 8.15 20.90 4.45
C ALA A 242 9.69 21.03 4.49
N ALA A 243 10.36 20.91 3.34
CA ALA A 243 11.80 21.12 3.23
C ALA A 243 12.18 22.60 3.46
N GLU A 244 11.43 23.54 2.88
CA GLU A 244 11.62 24.99 3.09
C GLU A 244 11.44 25.37 4.56
N SER A 245 10.40 24.82 5.20
CA SER A 245 10.14 25.06 6.63
C SER A 245 11.28 24.54 7.52
N ALA A 246 11.90 23.41 7.15
CA ALA A 246 13.04 22.85 7.87
C ALA A 246 14.30 23.72 7.73
N VAL A 247 14.53 24.31 6.55
CA VAL A 247 15.65 25.23 6.30
C VAL A 247 15.48 26.55 7.05
N ALA A 248 14.26 27.11 7.06
CA ALA A 248 13.96 28.35 7.79
C ALA A 248 14.13 28.21 9.31
N THR A 249 14.00 27.00 9.84
CA THR A 249 14.21 26.68 11.28
C THR A 249 15.66 26.25 11.57
N GLY A 250 16.55 26.33 10.58
CA GLY A 250 17.98 26.08 10.78
C GLY A 250 18.56 26.96 11.90
N PRO A 251 19.61 26.49 12.60
CA PRO A 251 20.12 27.17 13.78
C PRO A 251 20.46 28.61 13.41
N GLN A 252 19.75 29.57 14.01
CA GLN A 252 20.18 30.96 13.99
C GLN A 252 21.65 30.94 14.42
N PRO A 253 22.59 31.45 13.61
CA PRO A 253 23.96 31.59 14.07
C PRO A 253 23.84 32.39 15.36
N ALA A 254 24.29 31.81 16.47
CA ALA A 254 24.24 32.44 17.77
C ALA A 254 24.82 33.84 17.60
N SER A 255 23.93 34.84 17.55
CA SER A 255 24.30 36.24 17.41
C SER A 255 25.24 36.51 18.56
N GLY A 256 26.52 36.66 18.21
CA GLY A 256 27.60 36.73 19.17
C GLY A 256 27.23 37.67 20.30
N VAL A 257 27.18 37.12 21.51
CA VAL A 257 27.25 37.91 22.73
C VAL A 257 28.48 38.80 22.57
N SER A 258 28.24 40.09 22.36
CA SER A 258 29.28 41.12 22.39
C SER A 258 30.01 41.02 23.72
N ALA A 259 31.17 40.39 23.71
CA ALA A 259 32.13 40.45 24.80
C ALA A 259 32.73 41.86 24.84
N SER A 260 31.98 42.82 25.38
CA SER A 260 32.54 44.06 25.91
C SER A 260 33.10 43.76 27.29
N GLY A 261 34.23 43.06 27.32
CA GLY A 261 35.02 42.82 28.52
C GLY A 261 36.09 43.90 28.64
N ASN A 262 35.86 44.88 29.50
CA ASN A 262 36.88 45.85 29.90
C ASN A 262 38.10 45.14 30.51
N PRO A 263 39.34 45.49 30.14
CA PRO A 263 40.53 44.97 30.79
C PRO A 263 40.71 45.64 32.17
N VAL A 264 40.60 44.86 33.24
CA VAL A 264 41.04 45.27 34.58
C VAL A 264 42.55 45.06 34.68
N PRO A 265 43.35 46.09 35.05
CA PRO A 265 44.79 45.95 35.16
C PRO A 265 45.20 45.18 36.42
N ALA A 266 46.31 44.46 36.27
CA ALA A 266 46.97 43.66 37.28
C ALA A 266 47.24 44.41 38.60
N ARG A 267 47.00 43.74 39.72
CA ARG A 267 47.61 44.07 41.01
C ARG A 267 48.28 42.83 41.57
N GLY A 268 49.60 42.81 41.45
CA GLY A 268 50.44 41.88 42.18
C GLY A 268 50.36 42.14 43.68
N SER A 269 50.39 41.06 44.46
CA SER A 269 50.72 41.08 45.87
C SER A 269 51.58 39.87 46.16
N LYS A 270 52.89 40.14 46.27
CA LYS A 270 53.86 39.30 47.00
C LYS A 270 53.49 39.26 48.49
N ASN A 271 54.12 38.30 49.18
CA ASN A 271 54.22 38.07 50.64
C ASN A 271 53.38 36.87 51.08
N ALA A 272 53.78 35.99 52.01
CA ALA A 272 54.99 35.72 52.78
C ALA A 272 54.68 34.39 53.52
N ALA A 273 55.58 33.39 53.53
CA ALA A 273 56.41 32.98 54.68
C ALA A 273 55.65 32.41 55.91
N GLY A 274 56.11 31.23 56.36
CA GLY A 274 55.81 30.58 57.67
C GLY A 274 54.63 29.61 57.64
N GLU A 275 54.68 28.36 58.09
CA GLU A 275 55.66 27.53 58.82
C GLU A 275 55.50 26.07 58.36
#